data_AF-A0A2S2N5X9-F1
#
_entry.id   AF-A0A2S2N5X9-F1
#
_cell.length_a   1.000
_cell.length_b   1.000
_cell.length_c   1.000
_cell.angle_alpha   90.00
_cell.angle_beta   90.00
_cell.angle_gamma   90.00
#
_symmetry.space_group_name_H-M   'P 1'
#
loop_
_entity.id
_entity.type
_entity.pdbx_description
1 polymer ?
#
loop_
_entity_poly.entity_id
_entity_poly.type
_entity_poly.pdbx_seq_one_letter_code
_entity_poly.pdbx_strand_id
1 'polypeptide(L)'
;HGPGGHRPGSARFILGDGQFRELPVAPLLDGKWHHLCLTWSSSQGQYRFYVDRRLLAAGSGFQQGYEIPTGGSLVLGRGQDGPNMDMGTGEVFVGHLAGLALWRRALLPGEVARMVTGLWLPRGPLLTLADASLQGGVQRVACPCLQHCL
;
A
#
# COMPACT_ATOMS: atom_id res chain seq x y z
N HIS A 1 -19.21 -17.00 16.61
CA HIS A 1 -17.98 -17.53 15.98
C HIS A 1 -18.14 -17.47 14.46
N GLY A 2 -17.42 -16.57 13.79
CA GLY A 2 -17.28 -16.51 12.33
C GLY A 2 -15.79 -16.60 11.97
N PRO A 3 -15.39 -17.31 10.90
CA PRO A 3 -13.99 -17.56 10.61
C PRO A 3 -13.37 -16.36 9.90
N GLY A 4 -12.52 -15.60 10.60
CA GLY A 4 -11.71 -14.56 9.98
C GLY A 4 -11.56 -13.28 10.81
N GLY A 5 -11.27 -13.40 12.10
CA GLY A 5 -11.05 -12.24 12.98
C GLY A 5 -9.96 -11.31 12.42
N HIS A 6 -10.33 -10.07 12.13
CA HIS A 6 -9.38 -9.00 11.85
C HIS A 6 -8.49 -8.83 13.09
N ARG A 7 -7.19 -9.10 12.96
CA ARG A 7 -6.24 -8.91 14.05
C ARG A 7 -5.98 -7.41 14.19
N PRO A 8 -6.24 -6.80 15.37
CA PRO A 8 -5.96 -5.39 15.57
C PRO A 8 -4.49 -5.08 15.23
N GLY A 9 -4.26 -4.02 14.45
CA GLY A 9 -2.92 -3.63 14.03
C GLY A 9 -2.30 -4.49 12.92
N SER A 10 -3.12 -5.26 12.17
CA SER A 10 -2.69 -5.91 10.93
C SER A 10 -3.46 -5.39 9.71
N ALA A 11 -2.79 -5.37 8.56
CA ALA A 11 -3.39 -5.15 7.25
C ALA A 11 -3.22 -6.40 6.39
N ARG A 12 -4.08 -6.60 5.40
CA ARG A 12 -3.97 -7.74 4.47
C ARG A 12 -3.38 -7.26 3.15
N PHE A 13 -2.28 -7.87 2.73
CA PHE A 13 -1.79 -7.80 1.35
C PHE A 13 -2.39 -8.96 0.56
N ILE A 14 -3.33 -8.65 -0.31
CA ILE A 14 -4.06 -9.63 -1.13
C ILE A 14 -3.54 -9.57 -2.56
N LEU A 15 -3.36 -10.74 -3.18
CA LEU A 15 -3.05 -10.86 -4.60
C LEU A 15 -3.83 -12.05 -5.18
N GLY A 16 -4.48 -11.84 -6.32
CA GLY A 16 -5.36 -12.85 -6.94
C GLY A 16 -6.55 -13.23 -6.05
N ASP A 17 -7.11 -14.41 -6.31
CA ASP A 17 -8.33 -14.84 -5.64
C ASP A 17 -8.02 -15.53 -4.30
N GLY A 18 -8.36 -14.85 -3.20
CA GLY A 18 -8.40 -15.42 -1.85
C GLY A 18 -7.06 -15.61 -1.14
N GLN A 19 -5.91 -15.31 -1.78
CA GLN A 19 -4.60 -15.42 -1.14
C GLN A 19 -4.17 -14.10 -0.51
N PHE A 20 -3.70 -14.15 0.74
CA PHE A 20 -3.21 -12.96 1.43
C PHE A 20 -1.99 -13.22 2.33
N ARG A 21 -1.32 -12.12 2.69
CA ARG A 21 -0.32 -12.05 3.77
C ARG A 21 -0.75 -10.99 4.77
N GLU A 22 -0.63 -11.31 6.06
CA GLU A 22 -0.81 -10.30 7.11
C GLU A 22 0.45 -9.43 7.20
N LEU A 23 0.25 -8.12 7.19
CA LEU A 23 1.29 -7.12 7.36
C LEU A 23 1.11 -6.42 8.71
N PRO A 24 2.17 -6.27 9.51
CA PRO A 24 2.09 -5.58 10.79
C PRO A 24 2.02 -4.07 10.58
N VAL A 25 0.87 -3.47 10.88
CA VAL A 25 0.63 -2.02 10.71
C VAL A 25 0.40 -1.29 12.03
N ALA A 26 0.45 -2.00 13.17
CA ALA A 26 0.38 -1.39 14.50
C ALA A 26 1.33 -0.18 14.68
N PRO A 27 2.58 -0.17 14.15
CA PRO A 27 3.46 0.99 14.27
C PRO A 27 2.96 2.26 13.56
N LEU A 28 1.97 2.16 12.67
CA LEU A 28 1.39 3.30 11.94
C LEU A 28 0.31 4.04 12.74
N LEU A 29 -0.12 3.45 13.86
CA LEU A 29 -1.27 3.92 14.64
C LEU A 29 -0.84 4.87 15.77
N ASP A 30 0.19 5.68 15.54
CA ASP A 30 0.75 6.63 16.52
C ASP A 30 0.37 8.11 16.25
N GLY A 31 -0.41 8.35 15.19
CA GLY A 31 -0.86 9.69 14.78
C GLY A 31 0.17 10.51 14.00
N LYS A 32 1.28 9.92 13.56
CA LYS A 32 2.33 10.61 12.80
C LYS A 32 2.36 10.17 11.34
N TRP A 33 3.07 10.95 10.53
CA TRP A 33 3.40 10.57 9.17
C TRP A 33 4.41 9.43 9.15
N HIS A 34 4.10 8.37 8.40
CA HIS A 34 4.98 7.25 8.15
C HIS A 34 5.17 7.04 6.65
N HIS A 35 6.38 6.66 6.26
CA HIS A 35 6.65 6.22 4.89
C HIS A 35 6.43 4.70 4.77
N LEU A 36 5.53 4.33 3.87
CA LEU A 36 5.21 2.93 3.55
C LEU A 36 5.80 2.51 2.21
N CYS A 37 6.35 1.30 2.15
CA CYS A 37 6.69 0.68 0.87
C CYS A 37 6.41 -0.81 0.90
N LEU A 38 5.61 -1.29 -0.05
CA LEU A 38 5.37 -2.70 -0.29
C LEU A 38 5.94 -3.06 -1.66
N THR A 39 6.79 -4.07 -1.71
CA THR A 39 7.32 -4.62 -2.96
C THR A 39 6.88 -6.07 -3.08
N TRP A 40 6.61 -6.51 -4.31
CA TRP A 40 6.37 -7.90 -4.65
C TRP A 40 6.96 -8.23 -6.02
N SER A 41 7.49 -9.44 -6.20
CA SER A 41 7.94 -9.97 -7.49
C SER A 41 7.33 -11.32 -7.81
N SER A 42 6.82 -11.46 -9.03
CA SER A 42 6.19 -12.70 -9.51
C SER A 42 7.18 -13.87 -9.58
N SER A 43 8.40 -13.66 -10.06
CA SER A 43 9.37 -14.74 -10.34
C SER A 43 9.66 -15.66 -9.16
N GLN A 44 9.71 -15.11 -7.94
CA GLN A 44 9.98 -15.87 -6.70
C GLN A 44 8.88 -15.69 -5.64
N GLY A 45 7.80 -14.98 -5.97
CA GLY A 45 6.78 -14.56 -5.00
C GLY A 45 7.39 -13.80 -3.82
N GLN A 46 8.50 -13.08 -4.03
CA GLN A 46 9.18 -12.36 -2.96
C GLN A 46 8.42 -11.08 -2.65
N TYR A 47 8.05 -10.87 -1.39
CA TYR A 47 7.50 -9.61 -0.92
C TYR A 47 8.32 -9.04 0.23
N ARG A 48 8.30 -7.72 0.35
CA ARG A 48 8.89 -6.96 1.44
C ARG A 48 8.01 -5.77 1.77
N PHE A 49 7.75 -5.57 3.05
CA PHE A 49 6.97 -4.47 3.58
C PHE A 49 7.82 -3.64 4.54
N TYR A 50 7.94 -2.36 4.24
CA TYR A 50 8.76 -1.41 4.97
C TYR A 50 7.90 -0.30 5.57
N VAL A 51 8.27 0.09 6.80
CA VAL A 51 7.77 1.28 7.49
C VAL A 51 8.98 2.08 7.96
N ASP A 52 9.09 3.34 7.56
CA ASP A 52 10.19 4.25 7.94
C ASP A 52 11.58 3.63 7.78
N ARG A 53 11.82 3.01 6.61
CA ARG A 53 13.05 2.25 6.24
C ARG A 53 13.18 0.88 6.89
N ARG A 54 12.45 0.59 7.97
CA ARG A 54 12.52 -0.69 8.67
C ARG A 54 11.69 -1.75 7.94
N LEU A 55 12.32 -2.87 7.61
CA LEU A 55 11.63 -4.04 7.08
C LEU A 55 10.79 -4.67 8.21
N LEU A 56 9.46 -4.66 8.08
CA LEU A 56 8.56 -5.22 9.09
C LEU A 56 8.04 -6.61 8.72
N ALA A 57 7.94 -6.92 7.43
CA ALA A 57 7.57 -8.25 6.96
C ALA A 57 8.25 -8.54 5.63
N ALA A 58 8.62 -9.80 5.44
CA ALA A 58 9.14 -10.30 4.18
C ALA A 58 8.82 -11.78 4.05
N GLY A 59 8.80 -12.27 2.81
CA GLY A 59 8.65 -13.67 2.52
C GLY A 59 8.85 -13.96 1.04
N SER A 60 8.79 -15.23 0.68
CA SER A 60 8.89 -15.74 -0.69
C SER A 60 7.75 -16.71 -0.97
N GLY A 61 7.59 -17.11 -2.24
CA GLY A 61 6.54 -18.04 -2.67
C GLY A 61 5.12 -17.49 -2.60
N PHE A 62 4.93 -16.21 -2.25
CA PHE A 62 3.61 -15.60 -2.24
C PHE A 62 3.19 -15.25 -3.67
N GLN A 63 2.20 -15.96 -4.20
CA GLN A 63 1.73 -15.80 -5.58
C GLN A 63 2.88 -15.89 -6.61
N GLN A 64 3.79 -16.85 -6.43
CA GLN A 64 4.88 -17.06 -7.39
C GLN A 64 4.33 -17.43 -8.77
N GLY A 65 4.85 -16.79 -9.82
CA GLY A 65 4.40 -16.98 -11.21
C GLY A 65 3.08 -16.29 -11.55
N TYR A 66 2.43 -15.63 -10.58
CA TYR A 66 1.20 -14.90 -10.84
C TYR A 66 1.47 -13.67 -11.73
N GLU A 67 0.59 -13.40 -12.68
CA GLU A 67 0.60 -12.18 -13.48
C GLU A 67 -0.60 -11.32 -13.11
N ILE A 68 -0.34 -10.06 -12.77
CA ILE A 68 -1.40 -9.08 -12.51
C ILE A 68 -2.08 -8.77 -13.86
N PRO A 69 -3.39 -9.02 -14.01
CA PRO A 69 -4.08 -8.74 -15.26
C PRO A 69 -3.98 -7.27 -15.68
N THR A 70 -3.93 -7.03 -16.99
CA THR A 70 -3.93 -5.68 -17.54
C THR A 70 -5.34 -5.07 -17.58
N GLY A 71 -5.44 -3.74 -17.71
CA GLY A 71 -6.72 -3.03 -17.78
C GLY A 71 -7.41 -2.76 -16.45
N GLY A 72 -6.74 -3.04 -15.32
CA GLY A 72 -7.24 -2.72 -13.98
C GLY A 72 -7.23 -1.21 -13.67
N SER A 73 -7.83 -0.85 -12.54
CA SER A 73 -7.81 0.50 -11.95
C SER A 73 -7.16 0.45 -10.57
N LEU A 74 -6.60 1.58 -10.13
CA LEU A 74 -6.10 1.76 -8.77
C LEU A 74 -7.03 2.69 -8.01
N VAL A 75 -7.59 2.22 -6.91
CA VAL A 75 -8.39 3.03 -5.98
C VAL A 75 -7.67 3.14 -4.64
N LEU A 76 -7.68 4.34 -4.07
CA LEU A 76 -7.18 4.63 -2.74
C LEU A 76 -8.35 5.04 -1.85
N GLY A 77 -8.28 4.73 -0.57
CA GLY A 77 -9.28 5.22 0.40
C GLY A 77 -10.44 4.27 0.65
N ARG A 78 -10.61 3.21 -0.15
CA ARG A 78 -11.68 2.21 -0.02
C ARG A 78 -11.24 0.87 -0.62
N GLY A 79 -11.73 -0.23 -0.06
CA GLY A 79 -11.64 -1.55 -0.69
C GLY A 79 -12.29 -1.57 -2.08
N GLN A 80 -11.65 -2.26 -3.03
CA GLN A 80 -12.26 -2.63 -4.31
C GLN A 80 -12.73 -4.07 -4.19
N ASP A 81 -14.02 -4.25 -3.90
CA ASP A 81 -14.60 -5.59 -3.89
C ASP A 81 -14.80 -6.07 -5.34
N GLY A 82 -14.32 -7.29 -5.62
CA GLY A 82 -14.69 -8.01 -6.83
C GLY A 82 -16.18 -8.34 -6.85
N PRO A 83 -16.75 -8.74 -8.00
CA PRO A 83 -18.21 -8.84 -8.23
C PRO A 83 -19.00 -9.79 -7.29
N ASN A 84 -18.33 -10.53 -6.40
CA ASN A 84 -18.95 -11.51 -5.48
C ASN A 84 -18.53 -11.34 -4.00
N MET A 85 -17.85 -10.24 -3.63
CA MET A 85 -17.55 -9.97 -2.22
C MET A 85 -18.63 -9.06 -1.66
N ASP A 86 -19.37 -9.58 -0.67
CA ASP A 86 -20.37 -8.85 0.11
C ASP A 86 -19.75 -7.55 0.63
N MET A 87 -20.29 -6.44 0.14
CA MET A 87 -19.90 -5.09 0.50
C MET A 87 -20.37 -4.83 1.94
N GLY A 88 -19.66 -5.41 2.91
CA GLY A 88 -19.68 -4.92 4.27
C GLY A 88 -19.26 -3.45 4.23
N THR A 89 -20.14 -2.59 4.72
CA THR A 89 -20.04 -1.11 4.74
C THR A 89 -18.84 -0.52 5.53
N GLY A 90 -17.68 -1.18 5.58
CA GLY A 90 -16.73 -1.00 6.69
C GLY A 90 -15.27 -0.65 6.39
N GLU A 91 -14.73 -0.80 5.18
CA GLU A 91 -13.27 -0.57 4.96
C GLU A 91 -12.99 0.69 4.12
N VAL A 92 -13.22 1.85 4.73
CA VAL A 92 -12.73 3.15 4.24
C VAL A 92 -11.52 3.60 5.05
N PHE A 93 -10.51 4.14 4.37
CA PHE A 93 -9.40 4.78 5.04
C PHE A 93 -9.78 6.23 5.38
N VAL A 94 -9.65 6.58 6.65
CA VAL A 94 -9.82 7.95 7.16
C VAL A 94 -8.46 8.43 7.64
N GLY A 95 -7.92 9.44 6.97
CA GLY A 95 -6.61 10.01 7.30
C GLY A 95 -6.02 10.78 6.14
N HIS A 96 -4.71 11.03 6.23
CA HIS A 96 -3.96 11.79 5.23
C HIS A 96 -3.06 10.86 4.42
N LEU A 97 -2.97 11.10 3.11
CA LEU A 97 -2.06 10.41 2.19
C LEU A 97 -1.23 11.44 1.44
N ALA A 98 0.05 11.13 1.23
CA ALA A 98 0.95 11.95 0.45
C ALA A 98 1.99 11.07 -0.26
N GLY A 99 2.52 11.55 -1.38
CA GLY A 99 3.68 10.93 -2.03
C GLY A 99 3.48 9.53 -2.59
N LEU A 100 2.26 9.16 -3.01
CA LEU A 100 2.04 7.87 -3.67
C LEU A 100 2.84 7.79 -4.99
N ALA A 101 3.53 6.68 -5.18
CA ALA A 101 4.11 6.28 -6.45
C ALA A 101 4.10 4.74 -6.58
N LEU A 102 3.90 4.25 -7.81
CA LEU A 102 3.81 2.83 -8.16
C LEU A 102 4.79 2.51 -9.28
N TRP A 103 5.43 1.34 -9.25
CA TRP A 103 6.37 0.88 -10.28
C TRP A 103 6.00 -0.51 -10.82
N ARG A 104 6.40 -0.80 -12.06
CA ARG A 104 6.26 -2.13 -12.69
C ARG A 104 7.28 -3.17 -12.20
N ARG A 105 8.13 -2.81 -11.24
CA ARG A 105 9.20 -3.67 -10.70
C ARG A 105 9.24 -3.57 -9.19
N ALA A 106 9.75 -4.62 -8.55
CA ALA A 106 10.13 -4.56 -7.15
C ALA A 106 11.31 -3.58 -6.98
N LEU A 107 11.18 -2.65 -6.04
CA LEU A 107 12.26 -1.74 -5.68
C LEU A 107 13.30 -2.44 -4.80
N LEU A 108 14.56 -2.03 -4.93
CA LEU A 108 15.64 -2.53 -4.09
C LEU A 108 15.59 -1.88 -2.70
N PRO A 109 16.09 -2.56 -1.64
CA PRO A 109 16.11 -1.99 -0.29
C PRO A 109 16.78 -0.61 -0.20
N GLY A 110 17.87 -0.41 -0.93
CA GLY A 110 18.58 0.87 -0.98
C GLY A 110 17.77 1.98 -1.66
N GLU A 111 16.91 1.66 -2.63
CA GLU A 111 16.00 2.63 -3.24
C GLU A 111 14.92 3.05 -2.23
N VAL A 112 14.32 2.07 -1.55
CA VAL A 112 13.30 2.31 -0.51
C VAL A 112 13.86 3.18 0.62
N ALA A 113 15.08 2.90 1.09
CA ALA A 113 15.71 3.66 2.16
C ALA A 113 15.89 5.15 1.82
N ARG A 114 16.15 5.48 0.55
CA ARG A 114 16.35 6.87 0.09
C ARG A 114 15.05 7.65 -0.01
N MET A 115 13.95 6.98 -0.33
CA MET A 115 12.63 7.63 -0.49
C MET A 115 12.06 8.17 0.82
N VAL A 116 12.48 7.65 1.98
CA VAL A 116 11.90 8.04 3.28
C VAL A 116 12.09 9.52 3.62
N THR A 117 13.08 10.18 3.02
CA THR A 117 13.27 11.63 3.18
C THR A 117 12.31 12.48 2.35
N GLY A 118 11.59 11.87 1.40
CA GLY A 118 10.71 12.57 0.45
C GLY A 118 11.44 13.38 -0.63
N LEU A 119 12.77 13.41 -0.61
CA LEU A 119 13.59 14.24 -1.50
C LEU A 119 13.97 13.53 -2.81
N TRP A 120 13.67 12.25 -2.94
CA TRP A 120 14.09 11.44 -4.07
C TRP A 120 13.08 10.33 -4.38
N LEU A 121 12.84 10.11 -5.67
CA LEU A 121 12.00 9.04 -6.19
C LEU A 121 12.77 8.26 -7.27
N PRO A 122 12.70 6.91 -7.28
CA PRO A 122 13.20 6.09 -8.38
C PRO A 122 12.54 6.49 -9.70
N ARG A 123 13.35 6.50 -10.77
CA ARG A 123 12.87 6.82 -12.12
C ARG A 123 11.82 5.81 -12.62
N GLY A 124 10.96 6.30 -13.51
CA GLY A 124 9.94 5.49 -14.19
C GLY A 124 8.81 4.99 -13.31
N PRO A 125 8.20 5.84 -12.45
CA PRO A 125 6.93 5.46 -11.84
C PRO A 125 5.88 5.25 -12.94
N LEU A 126 5.06 4.22 -12.78
CA LEU A 126 3.90 3.94 -13.63
C LEU A 126 2.75 4.90 -13.33
N LEU A 127 2.51 5.17 -12.04
CA LEU A 127 1.51 6.09 -11.54
C LEU A 127 2.08 6.82 -10.33
N THR A 128 1.61 8.04 -10.13
CA THR A 128 1.90 8.88 -8.98
C THR A 128 0.59 9.47 -8.44
N LEU A 129 0.65 10.10 -7.27
CA LEU A 129 -0.50 10.81 -6.72
C LEU A 129 -1.01 11.94 -7.65
N ALA A 130 -0.18 12.45 -8.56
CA ALA A 130 -0.58 13.46 -9.53
C ALA A 130 -1.54 12.91 -10.61
N ASP A 131 -1.55 11.60 -10.82
CA ASP A 131 -2.44 10.93 -11.79
C ASP A 131 -3.83 10.62 -11.20
N ALA A 132 -4.06 10.94 -9.92
CA ALA A 132 -5.29 10.61 -9.21
C ALA A 132 -6.40 11.65 -9.45
N SER A 133 -7.62 11.15 -9.64
CA SER A 133 -8.85 11.94 -9.64
C SER A 133 -9.57 11.78 -8.30
N LEU A 134 -9.99 12.88 -7.69
CA LEU A 134 -10.67 12.86 -6.38
C LEU A 134 -12.15 12.52 -6.53
N GLN A 135 -12.68 11.75 -5.58
CA GLN A 135 -14.11 11.43 -5.49
C GLN A 135 -14.59 11.50 -4.04
N GLY A 136 -15.85 11.89 -3.83
CA GLY A 136 -16.46 11.96 -2.50
C GLY A 136 -15.86 13.06 -1.60
N GLY A 137 -15.75 12.79 -0.30
CA GLY A 137 -15.28 13.76 0.71
C GLY A 137 -13.77 13.99 0.77
N VAL A 138 -13.01 13.61 -0.26
CA VAL A 138 -11.55 13.77 -0.27
C VAL A 138 -11.18 15.21 -0.64
N GLN A 139 -10.27 15.81 0.12
CA GLN A 139 -9.77 17.16 -0.13
C GLN A 139 -8.28 17.14 -0.44
N ARG A 140 -7.86 17.91 -1.46
CA ARG A 140 -6.44 18.15 -1.73
C ARG A 140 -5.96 19.31 -0.87
N VAL A 141 -4.97 19.05 -0.03
CA VAL A 141 -4.32 20.06 0.80
C VAL A 141 -2.91 20.32 0.27
N ALA A 142 -2.58 21.60 0.05
CA ALA A 142 -1.21 22.00 -0.28
C ALA A 142 -0.41 22.12 1.02
N CYS A 143 0.61 21.28 1.16
CA CYS A 143 1.39 21.19 2.37
C CYS A 143 2.90 21.27 2.05
N PRO A 144 3.58 22.37 2.40
CA PRO A 144 5.02 22.51 2.17
C PRO A 144 5.87 21.53 2.99
N CYS A 145 5.41 21.18 4.20
CA CYS A 145 6.08 20.25 5.09
C CYS A 145 5.04 19.35 5.77
N LEU A 146 5.02 18.06 5.43
CA LEU A 146 4.03 17.09 5.94
C LEU A 146 3.95 17.05 7.48
N GLN A 147 5.07 17.29 8.15
CA GLN A 147 5.18 17.35 9.61
C GLN A 147 4.22 18.36 10.25
N HIS A 148 3.79 19.38 9.51
CA HIS A 148 2.91 20.46 9.97
C HIS A 148 1.47 20.34 9.45
N CYS A 149 1.12 19.24 8.78
CA CYS A 149 -0.18 19.05 8.12
C CYS A 149 -0.95 17.88 8.73
N LEU A 150 -1.05 17.87 10.06
CA LEU A 150 -1.84 16.93 10.85
C LEU A 150 -2.92 17.67 11.62
#